data_AF-A0A9P4R7J2-F1
#
_entry.id   AF-A0A9P4R7J2-F1
#
_cell.length_a   1.000
_cell.length_b   1.000
_cell.length_c   1.000
_cell.angle_alpha   90.00
_cell.angle_beta   90.00
_cell.angle_gamma   90.00
#
_symmetry.space_group_name_H-M   'P 1'
#
loop_
_entity.id
_entity.type
_entity.pdbx_description
1 polymer ?
#
loop_
_entity_poly.entity_id
_entity_poly.type
_entity_poly.pdbx_seq_one_letter_code
_entity_poly.pdbx_strand_id
1 'polypeptide(L)'
;MADSNPRNFANLPKEELRDIAAKGGHASHGASSNETQQERNPDGTFVKGTDLPKQLGSIGGQVAHEHQIEKDGRNPDGTFKEGSALASELGARGGHQSHANE
;
A
#
# COMPACT_ATOMS: atom_id res chain seq x y z
N MET A 1 -12.12 -26.52 -1.05
CA MET A 1 -11.01 -26.11 -0.14
C MET A 1 -11.23 -24.74 0.49
N ALA A 2 -12.28 -23.99 0.13
CA ALA A 2 -12.75 -22.85 0.93
C ALA A 2 -13.63 -23.30 2.12
N ASP A 3 -14.01 -24.58 2.16
CA ASP A 3 -15.06 -25.12 3.03
C ASP A 3 -14.54 -25.55 4.40
N SER A 4 -13.22 -25.76 4.54
CA SER A 4 -12.61 -26.26 5.78
C SER A 4 -12.34 -25.18 6.82
N ASN A 5 -12.48 -23.90 6.47
CA ASN A 5 -12.36 -22.78 7.42
C ASN A 5 -13.65 -21.95 7.39
N PRO A 6 -14.56 -22.13 8.36
CA PRO A 6 -15.82 -21.41 8.39
C PRO A 6 -15.65 -19.89 8.60
N ARG A 7 -14.45 -19.43 8.97
CA ARG A 7 -14.12 -18.02 9.21
C ARG A 7 -13.37 -17.35 8.06
N ASN A 8 -13.33 -17.94 6.86
CA ASN A 8 -12.73 -17.27 5.71
C ASN A 8 -13.68 -16.25 5.08
N PHE A 9 -13.14 -15.34 4.26
CA PHE A 9 -13.91 -14.33 3.53
C PHE A 9 -14.96 -14.91 2.60
N ALA A 10 -14.75 -16.12 2.06
CA ALA A 10 -15.73 -16.78 1.19
C ALA A 10 -16.99 -17.24 1.94
N ASN A 11 -16.89 -17.48 3.25
CA ASN A 11 -17.96 -17.97 4.12
C ASN A 11 -18.59 -16.86 4.98
N LEU A 12 -18.10 -15.62 4.89
CA LEU A 12 -18.67 -14.45 5.59
C LEU A 12 -19.96 -13.95 4.91
N PRO A 13 -20.98 -13.52 5.67
CA PRO A 13 -22.16 -12.87 5.09
C PRO A 13 -21.77 -11.58 4.37
N LYS A 14 -22.53 -11.24 3.31
CA LYS A 14 -22.23 -10.08 2.45
C LYS A 14 -22.19 -8.76 3.21
N GLU A 15 -22.98 -8.63 4.28
CA GLU A 15 -23.03 -7.44 5.12
C GLU A 15 -21.73 -7.26 5.92
N GLU A 16 -21.26 -8.30 6.62
CA GLU A 16 -19.99 -8.25 7.34
C GLU A 16 -18.79 -8.06 6.40
N LEU A 17 -18.82 -8.68 5.22
CA LEU A 17 -17.80 -8.44 4.18
C LEU A 17 -17.74 -6.97 3.75
N ARG A 18 -18.90 -6.35 3.54
CA ARG A 18 -19.00 -4.93 3.18
C ARG A 18 -18.48 -4.04 4.30
N ASP A 19 -18.80 -4.36 5.55
CA ASP A 19 -18.32 -3.60 6.71
C ASP A 19 -16.80 -3.72 6.89
N ILE A 20 -16.24 -4.92 6.69
CA ILE A 20 -14.79 -5.14 6.75
C ILE A 20 -14.08 -4.40 5.62
N ALA A 21 -14.61 -4.48 4.39
CA ALA A 21 -14.07 -3.74 3.25
C ALA A 21 -14.17 -2.23 3.46
N ALA A 22 -15.29 -1.75 3.99
CA ALA A 22 -15.49 -0.34 4.32
C ALA A 22 -14.51 0.12 5.38
N LYS A 23 -14.28 -0.64 6.46
CA LYS A 23 -13.28 -0.32 7.49
C LYS A 23 -11.87 -0.18 6.89
N GLY A 24 -11.49 -1.07 5.96
CA GLY A 24 -10.22 -0.96 5.23
C GLY A 24 -10.16 0.29 4.34
N GLY A 25 -11.25 0.61 3.63
CA GLY A 25 -11.34 1.83 2.83
C GLY A 25 -11.25 3.12 3.65
N HIS A 26 -11.94 3.16 4.80
CA HIS A 26 -11.92 4.30 5.73
C HIS A 26 -10.55 4.46 6.40
N ALA A 27 -9.86 3.38 6.77
CA ALA A 27 -8.53 3.45 7.34
C ALA A 27 -7.52 4.07 6.35
N SER A 28 -7.63 3.73 5.05
CA SER A 28 -6.76 4.28 4.00
C SER A 28 -7.11 5.73 3.61
N HIS A 29 -8.34 6.19 3.86
CA HIS A 29 -8.81 7.53 3.49
C HIS A 29 -8.95 8.49 4.70
N GLY A 30 -8.87 8.00 5.94
CA GLY A 30 -9.23 8.75 7.15
C GLY A 30 -8.18 9.74 7.67
N ALA A 31 -6.99 9.82 7.06
CA ALA A 31 -5.92 10.71 7.51
C ALA A 31 -5.86 12.08 6.79
N SER A 32 -6.60 12.27 5.69
CA SER A 32 -6.66 13.57 4.99
C SER A 32 -8.06 14.16 5.06
N SER A 33 -8.35 14.72 6.23
CA SER A 33 -9.53 15.54 6.48
C SER A 33 -9.59 16.74 5.54
N ASN A 34 -10.67 16.83 4.78
CA ASN A 34 -11.27 18.03 4.18
C ASN A 34 -10.53 18.87 3.12
N GLU A 35 -9.21 18.87 3.01
CA GLU A 35 -8.53 19.77 2.05
C GLU A 35 -8.51 19.23 0.62
N THR A 36 -8.27 17.92 0.43
CA THR A 36 -8.12 17.31 -0.90
C THR A 36 -9.43 16.99 -1.60
N GLN A 37 -10.57 16.98 -0.91
CA GLN A 37 -11.87 16.69 -1.51
C GLN A 37 -12.34 17.80 -2.46
N GLN A 38 -11.86 19.04 -2.28
CA GLN A 38 -12.25 20.19 -3.11
C GLN A 38 -11.75 20.07 -4.55
N GLU A 39 -10.71 19.25 -4.78
CA GLU A 39 -10.09 19.04 -6.09
C GLU A 39 -10.37 17.63 -6.66
N ARG A 40 -11.38 16.94 -6.10
CA ARG A 40 -11.85 15.63 -6.59
C ARG A 40 -13.29 15.72 -7.05
N ASN A 41 -13.58 15.08 -8.18
CA ASN A 41 -14.93 14.93 -8.69
C ASN A 41 -15.72 13.92 -7.85
N PRO A 42 -17.07 13.95 -7.88
CA PRO A 42 -17.91 12.95 -7.21
C PRO A 42 -17.65 11.50 -7.65
N ASP A 43 -17.04 11.28 -8.82
CA ASP A 43 -16.63 9.97 -9.32
C ASP A 43 -15.26 9.50 -8.78
N GLY A 44 -14.63 10.29 -7.90
CA GLY A 44 -13.33 10.00 -7.28
C GLY A 44 -12.12 10.40 -8.12
N THR A 45 -12.32 10.85 -9.37
CA THR A 45 -11.24 11.33 -10.24
C THR A 45 -10.78 12.75 -9.83
N PHE A 46 -9.59 13.15 -10.27
CA PHE A 46 -9.10 14.52 -10.04
C PHE A 46 -9.82 15.52 -10.95
N VAL A 47 -10.12 16.71 -10.43
CA VAL A 47 -10.67 17.82 -11.22
C VAL A 47 -9.63 18.23 -12.28
N LYS A 48 -10.02 18.22 -13.55
CA LYS A 48 -9.13 18.55 -14.67
C LYS A 48 -8.62 19.99 -14.55
N GLY A 49 -7.31 20.17 -14.62
CA GLY A 49 -6.67 21.49 -14.53
C GLY A 49 -6.15 21.85 -13.13
N THR A 50 -6.37 20.99 -12.14
CA THR A 50 -5.70 21.10 -10.83
C THR A 50 -4.28 20.54 -10.90
N ASP A 51 -3.37 21.10 -10.11
CA ASP A 51 -2.00 20.58 -9.97
C ASP A 51 -1.87 19.55 -8.84
N LEU A 52 -2.95 19.27 -8.13
CA LEU A 52 -3.02 18.25 -7.08
C LEU A 52 -2.46 16.87 -7.49
N PRO A 53 -2.77 16.33 -8.69
CA PRO A 53 -2.21 15.03 -9.10
C PRO A 53 -0.69 15.08 -9.22
N LYS A 54 -0.13 16.21 -9.68
CA LYS A 54 1.32 16.38 -9.81
C LYS A 54 1.97 16.47 -8.44
N GLN A 55 1.43 17.30 -7.54
CA GLN A 55 1.96 17.45 -6.19
C GLN A 55 1.89 16.14 -5.39
N LEU A 56 0.75 15.45 -5.44
CA LEU A 56 0.58 14.17 -4.75
C LEU A 56 1.43 13.06 -5.39
N GLY A 57 1.55 13.06 -6.72
CA GLY A 57 2.45 12.16 -7.44
C GLY A 57 3.92 12.41 -7.11
N SER A 58 4.34 13.66 -6.91
CA SER A 58 5.67 14.02 -6.45
C SER A 58 5.93 13.56 -5.02
N ILE A 59 4.96 13.69 -4.10
CA ILE A 59 5.08 13.17 -2.73
C ILE A 59 5.18 11.64 -2.75
N GLY A 60 4.29 10.95 -3.47
CA GLY A 60 4.35 9.49 -3.63
C GLY A 60 5.65 9.01 -4.30
N GLY A 61 6.13 9.77 -5.28
CA GLY A 61 7.40 9.52 -5.96
C GLY A 61 8.62 9.75 -5.07
N GLN A 62 8.58 10.76 -4.18
CA GLN A 62 9.64 11.04 -3.22
C GLN A 62 9.71 9.98 -2.12
N VAL A 63 8.57 9.49 -1.61
CA VAL A 63 8.55 8.37 -0.65
C VAL A 63 9.09 7.09 -1.31
N ALA A 64 8.77 6.86 -2.59
CA ALA A 64 9.39 5.78 -3.37
C ALA A 64 10.89 6.03 -3.62
N HIS A 65 11.33 7.28 -3.68
CA HIS A 65 12.73 7.66 -3.89
C HIS A 65 13.56 7.64 -2.59
N GLU A 66 12.96 7.89 -1.44
CA GLU A 66 13.59 7.79 -0.11
C GLU A 66 13.94 6.33 0.22
N HIS A 67 13.16 5.38 -0.34
CA HIS A 67 13.53 3.97 -0.42
C HIS A 67 14.23 3.58 -1.73
N GLN A 68 14.93 4.51 -2.41
CA GLN A 68 16.13 4.12 -3.15
C GLN A 68 17.21 3.75 -2.14
N ILE A 69 16.99 2.57 -1.53
CA ILE A 69 18.07 1.76 -1.02
C ILE A 69 19.17 1.80 -2.08
N GLU A 70 20.35 2.24 -1.67
CA GLU A 70 21.53 2.39 -2.49
C GLU A 70 21.58 1.34 -3.61
N LYS A 71 21.91 1.82 -4.82
CA LYS A 71 22.01 1.07 -6.09
C LYS A 71 22.98 -0.12 -6.05
N ASP A 72 23.53 -0.43 -4.89
CA ASP A 72 24.45 -1.52 -4.65
C ASP A 72 23.77 -2.88 -4.57
N GLY A 73 22.44 -2.95 -4.35
CA GLY A 73 21.71 -4.22 -4.22
C GLY A 73 20.60 -4.53 -5.24
N ARG A 74 20.28 -3.62 -6.18
CA ARG A 74 19.18 -3.78 -7.15
C ARG A 74 19.66 -3.66 -8.60
N ASN A 75 19.08 -4.46 -9.48
CA ASN A 75 19.26 -4.39 -10.93
C ASN A 75 18.42 -3.24 -11.53
N PRO A 76 18.74 -2.76 -12.75
CA PRO A 76 17.95 -1.73 -13.44
C PRO A 76 16.49 -2.14 -13.72
N ASP A 77 16.21 -3.44 -13.75
CA ASP A 77 14.86 -4.01 -13.89
C ASP A 77 14.08 -4.05 -12.56
N GLY A 78 14.68 -3.58 -11.46
CA GLY A 78 14.07 -3.54 -10.12
C GLY A 78 14.24 -4.83 -9.31
N THR A 79 14.78 -5.91 -9.89
CA THR A 79 15.09 -7.15 -9.17
C THR A 79 16.29 -6.96 -8.23
N PHE A 80 16.46 -7.84 -7.23
CA PHE A 80 17.68 -7.84 -6.42
C PHE A 80 18.86 -8.37 -7.25
N LYS A 81 20.03 -7.77 -7.09
CA LYS A 81 21.28 -8.35 -7.59
C LYS A 81 21.52 -9.69 -6.89
N GLU A 82 21.84 -10.72 -7.65
CA GLU A 82 22.16 -12.05 -7.14
C GLU A 82 23.35 -11.95 -6.16
N GLY A 83 23.20 -12.55 -4.97
CA GLY A 83 24.22 -12.47 -3.91
C GLY A 83 24.33 -11.12 -3.18
N SER A 84 23.43 -10.16 -3.44
CA SER A 84 23.46 -8.89 -2.70
C SER A 84 23.16 -9.09 -1.21
N ALA A 85 24.02 -8.53 -0.35
CA ALA A 85 23.80 -8.49 1.10
C ALA A 85 22.45 -7.84 1.45
N LEU A 86 22.01 -6.90 0.60
CA LEU A 86 20.74 -6.21 0.74
C LEU A 86 19.53 -7.15 0.69
N ALA A 87 19.51 -8.12 -0.24
CA ALA A 87 18.42 -9.08 -0.35
C ALA A 87 18.32 -9.94 0.92
N SER A 88 19.47 -10.38 1.43
CA SER A 88 19.57 -11.19 2.65
C SER A 88 19.17 -10.40 3.90
N GLU A 89 19.63 -9.16 4.05
CA GLU A 89 19.32 -8.31 5.20
C GLU A 89 17.82 -7.94 5.25
N LEU A 90 17.25 -7.52 4.12
CA LEU A 90 15.82 -7.21 4.04
C LEU A 90 14.95 -8.47 4.17
N GLY A 91 15.40 -9.61 3.63
CA GLY A 91 14.73 -10.89 3.82
C GLY A 91 14.69 -11.30 5.30
N ALA A 92 15.80 -11.13 6.03
CA ALA A 92 15.86 -11.37 7.47
C ALA A 92 14.94 -10.40 8.24
N ARG A 93 15.03 -9.09 7.98
CA ARG A 93 14.15 -8.09 8.64
C ARG A 93 12.67 -8.34 8.34
N GLY A 94 12.31 -8.65 7.10
CA GLY A 94 10.94 -8.96 6.69
C GLY A 94 10.40 -10.23 7.36
N GLY A 95 11.26 -11.26 7.52
CA GLY A 95 10.93 -12.44 8.30
C GLY A 95 10.65 -12.13 9.77
N HIS A 96 11.45 -11.27 10.40
CA HIS A 96 11.26 -10.89 11.80
C HIS A 96 10.04 -9.99 12.05
N GLN A 97 9.68 -9.11 11.11
CA GLN A 97 8.46 -8.28 11.23
C GLN A 97 7.16 -9.10 11.22
N SER A 98 7.21 -10.34 10.68
CA SER A 98 6.07 -11.25 10.65
C SER A 98 5.77 -11.89 12.02
N HIS A 99 6.65 -11.73 13.02
CA HIS A 99 6.53 -12.33 14.35
C HIS A 99 6.59 -11.32 15.52
N ALA A 100 6.64 -10.02 15.23
CA ALA A 100 6.82 -8.98 16.27
C ALA A 100 5.51 -8.44 16.88
N ASN A 101 4.36 -8.97 16.47
CA ASN A 101 3.07 -8.71 17.11
C ASN A 101 2.54 -10.03 17.71
N GLU A 102 3.14 -10.46 18.81
CA GLU A 102 2.50 -11.37 19.78
C GLU A 102 2.62 -10.76 21.18
#